data_AF-A0A9C8FX27-F1
#
_entry.id   AF-A0A9C8FX27-F1
#
_cell.length_a   1.000
_cell.length_b   1.000
_cell.length_c   1.000
_cell.angle_alpha   90.00
_cell.angle_beta   90.00
_cell.angle_gamma   90.00
#
_symmetry.space_group_name_H-M   'P 1'
#
loop_
_entity.id
_entity.type
_entity.pdbx_description
1 polymer ?
#
loop_
_entity_poly.entity_id
_entity_poly.type
_entity_poly.pdbx_seq_one_letter_code
_entity_poly.pdbx_strand_id
1 'polypeptide(L)'
;MNPIFQINEAFTCTEEGKLRVQVLLEERREKYQVEARLPAREVASLLPREILVGDTVTPDRRVLEPIDELLRKLTVGRLVKVWEYSGRTYCSFLKWGALRFDEP
;
A
#
# COMPACT_ATOMS: atom_id res chain seq x y z
N MET A 1 1.41 18.08 12.72
CA MET A 1 1.89 17.66 11.38
C MET A 1 1.74 16.17 11.34
N ASN A 2 0.96 15.58 10.42
CA ASN A 2 0.80 14.12 10.42
C ASN A 2 2.14 13.47 10.07
N PRO A 3 2.59 12.45 10.82
CA PRO A 3 3.85 11.78 10.54
C PRO A 3 3.86 11.21 9.12
N ILE A 4 5.00 11.37 8.46
CA ILE A 4 5.24 10.85 7.11
C ILE A 4 6.02 9.56 7.26
N PHE A 5 5.47 8.50 6.68
CA PHE A 5 6.09 7.18 6.70
C PHE A 5 6.59 6.81 5.32
N GLN A 6 7.57 5.92 5.28
CA GLN A 6 8.06 5.31 4.06
C GLN A 6 7.54 3.86 3.98
N ILE A 7 7.12 3.44 2.79
CA ILE A 7 6.75 2.04 2.54
C ILE A 7 8.03 1.21 2.43
N ASN A 8 8.17 0.18 3.27
CA ASN A 8 9.27 -0.77 3.22
C ASN A 8 8.87 -2.07 2.52
N GLU A 9 7.63 -2.51 2.73
CA GLU A 9 7.08 -3.70 2.09
C GLU A 9 5.64 -3.47 1.65
N ALA A 10 5.23 -4.20 0.61
CA ALA A 10 3.85 -4.23 0.12
C ALA A 10 3.53 -5.63 -0.38
N PHE A 11 2.34 -6.11 -0.04
CA PHE A 11 1.85 -7.43 -0.45
C PHE A 11 0.33 -7.45 -0.49
N THR A 12 -0.20 -8.38 -1.27
CA THR A 12 -1.62 -8.67 -1.35
C THR A 12 -2.04 -9.59 -0.20
N CYS A 13 -3.26 -9.39 0.29
CA CYS A 13 -3.90 -10.29 1.24
C CYS A 13 -5.39 -10.41 0.93
N THR A 14 -6.00 -11.51 1.35
CA THR A 14 -7.46 -11.69 1.22
C THR A 14 -8.12 -11.46 2.56
N GLU A 15 -9.10 -10.56 2.61
CA GLU A 15 -9.87 -10.25 3.81
C GLU A 15 -11.35 -10.14 3.41
N GLU A 16 -12.23 -10.86 4.12
CA GLU A 16 -13.68 -10.89 3.82
C GLU A 16 -13.97 -11.26 2.35
N GLY A 17 -13.16 -12.16 1.78
CA GLY A 17 -13.27 -12.59 0.37
C GLY A 17 -12.86 -11.53 -0.65
N LYS A 18 -12.20 -10.43 -0.23
CA LYS A 18 -11.72 -9.37 -1.12
C LYS A 18 -10.20 -9.28 -1.07
N LEU A 19 -9.59 -9.10 -2.24
CA LEU A 19 -8.17 -8.79 -2.34
C LEU A 19 -7.92 -7.37 -1.80
N ARG A 20 -6.96 -7.25 -0.90
CA ARG A 20 -6.50 -6.00 -0.29
C ARG A 20 -5.00 -5.89 -0.48
N VAL A 21 -4.47 -4.68 -0.32
CA VAL A 21 -3.03 -4.42 -0.28
C VAL A 21 -2.67 -3.93 1.11
N GLN A 22 -1.76 -4.65 1.75
CA GLN A 22 -1.18 -4.32 3.03
C GLN A 22 0.26 -3.86 2.83
N VAL A 23 0.68 -2.90 3.63
CA VAL A 23 2.01 -2.31 3.58
C VAL A 23 2.61 -2.24 4.96
N LEU A 24 3.92 -2.49 5.04
CA LEU A 24 4.73 -2.21 6.21
C LEU A 24 5.38 -0.85 6.03
N LEU A 25 5.16 0.02 7.01
CA LEU A 25 5.62 1.39 7.01
C LEU A 25 6.69 1.58 8.07
N GLU A 26 7.70 2.39 7.79
CA GLU A 26 8.68 2.84 8.77
C GLU A 26 8.66 4.37 8.84
N GLU A 27 8.64 4.90 10.06
CA GLU A 27 8.78 6.33 10.28
C GLU A 27 10.24 6.75 10.04
N ARG A 28 10.47 7.84 9.31
CA ARG A 28 11.86 8.27 8.99
C ARG A 28 12.69 8.68 10.20
N ARG A 29 12.04 9.04 11.31
CA ARG A 29 12.69 9.62 12.50
C ARG A 29 12.85 8.63 13.64
N GLU A 30 11.92 7.69 13.74
CA GLU A 30 11.88 6.68 14.78
C GLU A 30 11.79 5.33 14.07
N LYS A 31 12.53 4.31 14.52
CA LYS A 31 12.47 2.94 13.95
C LYS A 31 11.15 2.24 14.32
N TYR A 32 10.04 2.95 14.19
CA TYR A 32 8.71 2.50 14.49
C TYR A 32 8.09 1.94 13.21
N GLN A 33 7.64 0.70 13.28
CA GLN A 33 6.97 0.02 12.19
C GLN A 33 5.46 0.06 12.38
N VAL A 34 4.74 0.40 11.31
CA VAL A 34 3.27 0.43 11.29
C VAL A 34 2.76 -0.41 10.15
N GLU A 35 1.80 -1.28 10.43
CA GLU A 35 1.04 -1.93 9.38
C GLU A 35 -0.12 -1.04 8.94
N ALA A 36 -0.27 -0.85 7.64
CA ALA A 36 -1.36 -0.06 7.09
C ALA A 36 -1.90 -0.68 5.81
N ARG A 37 -3.06 -0.19 5.36
CA ARG A 37 -3.72 -0.62 4.13
C ARG A 37 -3.73 0.49 3.11
N LEU A 38 -3.54 0.13 1.84
CA LEU A 38 -3.85 1.04 0.75
C LEU A 38 -5.36 1.00 0.47
N PRO A 39 -6.06 2.15 0.47
CA PRO A 39 -7.46 2.20 0.10
C PRO A 39 -7.62 1.92 -1.40
N ALA A 40 -8.81 1.48 -1.81
CA ALA A 40 -9.07 1.05 -3.19
C ALA A 40 -8.67 2.09 -4.25
N ARG A 41 -8.81 3.39 -3.96
CA ARG A 41 -8.37 4.48 -4.84
C ARG A 41 -6.86 4.42 -5.13
N GLU A 42 -6.04 4.20 -4.12
CA GLU A 42 -4.58 4.15 -4.28
C GLU A 42 -4.19 2.84 -5.00
N VAL A 43 -4.80 1.72 -4.64
CA VAL A 43 -4.58 0.44 -5.31
C VAL A 43 -4.90 0.55 -6.81
N ALA A 44 -6.03 1.18 -7.17
CA ALA A 44 -6.45 1.39 -8.55
C ALA A 44 -5.53 2.32 -9.37
N SER A 45 -4.61 3.04 -8.72
CA SER A 45 -3.57 3.82 -9.39
C SER A 45 -2.26 3.05 -9.61
N LEU A 46 -2.08 1.94 -8.90
CA LEU A 46 -0.89 1.07 -8.97
C LEU A 46 -1.14 -0.18 -9.81
N LEU A 47 -2.32 -0.77 -9.64
CA LEU A 47 -2.73 -2.02 -10.24
C LEU A 47 -3.94 -1.81 -11.16
N PRO A 48 -4.12 -2.69 -12.15
CA PRO A 48 -5.38 -2.78 -12.87
C PRO A 48 -6.56 -2.92 -11.90
N ARG A 49 -7.64 -2.18 -12.15
CA ARG A 49 -8.85 -2.17 -11.29
C ARG A 49 -9.53 -3.53 -11.21
N GLU A 50 -9.32 -4.35 -12.24
CA GLU A 50 -9.85 -5.70 -12.34
C GLU A 50 -8.67 -6.63 -12.56
N ILE A 51 -8.45 -7.50 -11.57
CA ILE A 51 -7.66 -8.70 -11.74
C ILE A 51 -8.70 -9.81 -11.69
N LEU A 52 -8.95 -10.44 -12.84
CA LEU A 52 -9.90 -11.55 -12.94
C LEU A 52 -9.32 -12.74 -12.19
N VAL A 53 -9.63 -12.82 -10.90
CA VAL A 53 -9.49 -14.04 -10.11
C VAL A 53 -10.79 -14.80 -10.36
N GLY A 54 -10.73 -16.02 -10.90
CA GLY A 54 -11.92 -16.83 -11.23
C GLY A 54 -12.79 -17.15 -10.00
N ASP A 55 -13.72 -18.11 -10.14
CA ASP A 55 -14.75 -18.46 -9.14
C ASP A 55 -14.24 -18.97 -7.77
N THR A 56 -12.93 -18.91 -7.52
CA THR A 56 -12.30 -19.30 -6.26
C THR A 56 -12.23 -18.13 -5.28
N VAL A 57 -12.78 -18.35 -4.08
CA VAL A 57 -12.76 -17.42 -2.93
C VAL A 57 -11.35 -17.01 -2.48
N THR A 58 -10.32 -17.75 -2.93
CA THR A 58 -8.93 -17.47 -2.62
C THR A 58 -8.10 -17.56 -3.92
N PRO A 59 -7.40 -16.49 -4.32
CA PRO A 59 -6.52 -16.53 -5.47
C PRO A 59 -5.38 -17.53 -5.23
N ASP A 60 -4.97 -18.27 -6.27
CA ASP A 60 -3.73 -19.04 -6.20
C ASP A 60 -2.56 -18.09 -5.91
N ARG A 61 -1.74 -18.42 -4.91
CA ARG A 61 -0.57 -17.64 -4.52
C ARG A 61 0.39 -17.39 -5.70
N ARG A 62 0.47 -18.33 -6.65
CA ARG A 62 1.27 -18.18 -7.88
C ARG A 62 0.79 -17.02 -8.77
N VAL A 63 -0.48 -16.66 -8.68
CA VAL A 63 -1.05 -15.50 -9.39
C VAL A 63 -0.77 -14.20 -8.63
N LEU A 64 -0.72 -14.27 -7.30
CA LEU A 64 -0.44 -13.11 -6.44
C LEU A 64 1.03 -12.72 -6.40
N GLU A 65 1.95 -13.68 -6.52
CA GLU A 65 3.41 -13.42 -6.48
C GLU A 65 3.87 -12.34 -7.48
N PRO A 66 3.48 -12.39 -8.78
CA PRO A 66 3.79 -11.31 -9.71
C PRO A 66 3.17 -9.95 -9.33
N ILE A 67 1.98 -9.97 -8.72
CA ILE A 67 1.29 -8.75 -8.27
C ILE A 67 2.02 -8.14 -7.07
N ASP A 68 2.43 -8.96 -6.11
CA ASP A 68 3.21 -8.53 -4.96
C ASP A 68 4.56 -7.94 -5.39
N GLU A 69 5.21 -8.56 -6.37
CA GLU A 69 6.45 -8.05 -6.94
C GLU A 69 6.26 -6.71 -7.66
N LEU A 70 5.18 -6.57 -8.44
CA LEU A 70 4.82 -5.31 -9.07
C LEU A 70 4.51 -4.23 -8.03
N LEU A 71 3.73 -4.56 -7.00
CA LEU A 71 3.43 -3.66 -5.89
C LEU A 71 4.72 -3.17 -5.24
N ARG A 72 5.63 -4.07 -4.86
CA ARG A 72 6.92 -3.70 -4.27
C ARG A 72 7.67 -2.69 -5.13
N LYS A 73 7.79 -2.95 -6.44
CA LYS A 73 8.45 -2.04 -7.39
C LYS A 73 7.80 -0.67 -7.50
N LEU A 74 6.47 -0.60 -7.38
CA LEU A 74 5.71 0.65 -7.53
C LEU A 74 5.55 1.43 -6.21
N THR A 75 5.74 0.79 -5.05
CA THR A 75 5.43 1.39 -3.75
C THR A 75 6.59 1.53 -2.80
N VAL A 76 7.55 0.59 -2.77
CA VAL A 76 8.65 0.62 -1.80
C VAL A 76 9.48 1.90 -1.99
N GLY A 77 9.84 2.53 -0.87
CA GLY A 77 10.53 3.81 -0.85
C GLY A 77 9.62 5.03 -0.97
N ARG A 78 8.34 4.88 -1.34
CA ARG A 78 7.42 6.00 -1.45
C ARG A 78 6.97 6.48 -0.07
N LEU A 79 6.79 7.79 0.02
CA LEU A 79 6.29 8.46 1.21
C LEU A 79 4.75 8.48 1.23
N VAL A 80 4.19 8.21 2.40
CA VAL A 80 2.74 8.17 2.63
C VAL A 80 2.36 8.91 3.92
N LYS A 81 1.12 9.37 3.94
CA LYS A 81 0.44 9.80 5.18
C LYS A 81 -0.40 8.65 5.71
N VAL A 82 -0.28 8.41 7.01
CA VAL A 82 -1.10 7.42 7.73
C VAL A 82 -2.31 8.11 8.34
N TRP A 83 -3.42 7.38 8.37
CA TRP A 83 -4.68 7.80 9.00
C TRP A 83 -5.45 6.57 9.46
N GLU A 84 -6.31 6.75 10.46
CA GLU A 84 -7.17 5.68 10.97
C GLU A 84 -8.62 5.90 10.57
N TYR A 85 -9.32 4.81 10.31
CA TYR A 85 -10.76 4.84 10.05
C TYR A 85 -11.39 3.51 10.44
N SER A 86 -12.48 3.59 11.21
CA SER A 86 -13.23 2.41 11.66
C SER A 86 -12.32 1.35 12.34
N GLY A 87 -11.36 1.79 13.16
CA GLY A 87 -10.42 0.90 13.87
C GLY A 87 -9.37 0.24 13.00
N ARG A 88 -9.18 0.69 11.75
CA ARG A 88 -8.17 0.17 10.82
C ARG A 88 -7.23 1.30 10.39
N THR A 89 -5.95 0.95 10.22
CA THR A 89 -4.92 1.87 9.76
C THR A 89 -4.82 1.84 8.23
N TYR A 90 -4.85 3.02 7.62
CA TYR A 90 -4.73 3.22 6.19
C TYR A 90 -3.59 4.18 5.88
N CYS A 91 -3.10 4.14 4.65
CA CYS A 91 -2.15 5.12 4.16
C CYS A 91 -2.52 5.63 2.76
N SER A 92 -2.01 6.80 2.41
CA SER A 92 -2.20 7.37 1.06
C SER A 92 -0.95 8.10 0.62
N PHE A 93 -0.65 8.02 -0.68
CA PHE A 93 0.47 8.75 -1.25
C PHE A 93 0.32 10.26 -1.04
N LEU A 94 1.45 10.93 -0.91
CA LEU A 94 1.45 12.39 -0.81
C LEU A 94 0.87 12.98 -2.10
N LYS A 95 -0.04 13.95 -1.94
CA LYS A 95 -0.52 14.76 -3.07
C LYS A 95 0.66 15.51 -3.68
N TRP A 96 0.63 15.71 -5.00
CA TRP A 96 1.66 16.45 -5.74
C TRP A 96 2.01 17.81 -5.12
N GLY A 97 1.01 18.58 -4.66
CA GLY A 97 1.25 19.88 -4.01
C GLY A 97 1.93 19.82 -2.63
N ALA A 98 2.09 18.63 -2.05
CA ALA A 98 2.84 18.41 -0.81
C ALA A 98 4.27 17.91 -1.06
N LEU A 99 4.63 17.62 -2.32
CA LEU A 99 6.01 17.29 -2.69
C LEU A 99 6.81 18.59 -2.78
N ARG A 100 7.90 18.66 -2.03
CA ARG A 100 8.93 19.66 -2.22
C ARG A 100 10.09 18.95 -2.90
N PHE A 101 10.54 19.48 -4.03
CA PHE A 101 11.78 19.03 -4.64
C PHE A 101 12.91 19.70 -3.84
N ASP A 102 13.80 18.92 -3.25
CA ASP A 102 15.08 19.46 -2.79
C ASP A 102 15.90 19.77 -4.05
N GLU A 103 16.50 20.97 -4.10
CA GLU A 103 17.49 21.29 -5.13
C GLU A 103 18.73 20.39 -4.92
N PRO A 104 19.38 19.95 -6.02
CA PRO A 104 20.54 19.07 -5.97
C PRO A 104 21.77 19.68 -5.30
#